data_AF-A0A955PDL0-F1
#
_entry.id   AF-A0A955PDL0-F1
#
_cell.length_a   1.000
_cell.length_b   1.000
_cell.length_c   1.000
_cell.angle_alpha   90.00
_cell.angle_beta   90.00
_cell.angle_gamma   90.00
#
_symmetry.space_group_name_H-M   'P 1'
#
loop_
_entity.id
_entity.type
_entity.pdbx_description
1 polymer ?
#
loop_
_entity_poly.entity_id
_entity_poly.type
_entity_poly.pdbx_seq_one_letter_code
_entity_poly.pdbx_strand_id
1 'polypeptide(L)'
;VGTWPYMHRDCSIETLKAGKPVFCQARMARNVEEAREMLAAQKESGQVAMLCPPPIGLKWDRVIKRLLAEKTIGKVLTIRVSMMGGDYLDHDAPIHWRQIREYSGNNVLTLGIMAEVIHRWFGKHKSAMAYAQTHVTARMDPAIGEEREVDIPDAVWVNGEMENGALIQYSFSGLAHLAPKNCVEIYGCHGTIVYDFVEEKILTAQLGESSLKEMAPSDDQSKVWEVELDFIRAVRGEARPEPSFEDGVDYMEWVDAVTKSYRMGAKVTLPLGG
;
A
#
# COMPACT_ATOMS: atom_id res chain seq x y z
N VAL A 1 -13.71 -11.93 0.50
CA VAL A 1 -14.24 -10.69 -0.11
C VAL A 1 -13.24 -10.21 -1.15
N GLY A 2 -13.57 -10.35 -2.44
CA GLY A 2 -12.68 -10.02 -3.56
C GLY A 2 -13.33 -9.08 -4.58
N THR A 3 -14.23 -8.22 -4.11
CA THR A 3 -14.91 -7.19 -4.90
C THR A 3 -14.01 -5.96 -5.04
N TRP A 4 -14.54 -4.83 -5.55
CA TRP A 4 -13.87 -3.54 -5.42
C TRP A 4 -14.04 -2.97 -4.00
N PRO A 5 -13.22 -1.98 -3.59
CA PRO A 5 -13.20 -1.44 -2.24
C PRO A 5 -14.57 -0.99 -1.71
N TYR A 6 -15.44 -0.44 -2.55
CA TYR A 6 -16.77 0.02 -2.13
C TYR A 6 -17.69 -1.04 -1.50
N MET A 7 -17.48 -2.32 -1.81
CA MET A 7 -18.24 -3.43 -1.22
C MET A 7 -17.51 -4.12 -0.07
N HIS A 8 -16.23 -3.83 0.16
CA HIS A 8 -15.43 -4.54 1.15
C HIS A 8 -16.03 -4.45 2.55
N ARG A 9 -16.44 -3.23 2.93
CA ARG A 9 -17.08 -2.95 4.21
C ARG A 9 -18.32 -3.79 4.43
N ASP A 10 -19.32 -3.62 3.56
CA ASP A 10 -20.63 -4.24 3.75
C ASP A 10 -20.51 -5.78 3.72
N CYS A 11 -19.77 -6.34 2.76
CA CYS A 11 -19.56 -7.78 2.69
C CYS A 11 -18.82 -8.33 3.92
N SER A 12 -17.81 -7.63 4.41
CA SER A 12 -17.02 -8.08 5.57
C SER A 12 -17.84 -7.99 6.86
N ILE A 13 -18.52 -6.87 7.09
CA ILE A 13 -19.34 -6.66 8.29
C ILE A 13 -20.47 -7.69 8.35
N GLU A 14 -21.19 -7.92 7.25
CA GLU A 14 -22.28 -8.90 7.25
C GLU A 14 -21.78 -10.34 7.43
N THR A 15 -20.59 -10.66 6.91
CA THR A 15 -19.96 -11.98 7.16
C THR A 15 -19.58 -12.16 8.63
N LEU A 16 -19.02 -11.12 9.27
CA LEU A 16 -18.62 -11.14 10.68
C LEU A 16 -19.84 -11.23 11.61
N LYS A 17 -20.91 -10.47 11.33
CA LYS A 17 -22.19 -10.57 12.05
C LYS A 17 -22.82 -11.96 11.94
N ALA A 18 -22.61 -12.66 10.83
CA ALA A 18 -23.03 -14.04 10.65
C ALA A 18 -22.13 -15.06 11.41
N GLY A 19 -21.16 -14.60 12.20
CA GLY A 19 -20.26 -15.44 12.98
C GLY A 19 -19.25 -16.21 12.14
N LYS A 20 -18.88 -15.70 10.95
CA LYS A 20 -17.92 -16.34 10.06
C LYS A 20 -16.61 -15.54 9.98
N PRO A 21 -15.45 -16.22 9.85
CA PRO A 21 -14.19 -15.53 9.61
C PRO A 21 -14.16 -14.88 8.21
N VAL A 22 -13.41 -13.79 8.08
CA VAL A 22 -13.33 -13.00 6.84
C VAL A 22 -11.90 -12.96 6.30
N PHE A 23 -11.76 -13.26 5.02
CA PHE A 23 -10.56 -12.95 4.23
C PHE A 23 -10.92 -11.91 3.17
N CYS A 24 -10.33 -10.71 3.23
CA CYS A 24 -10.69 -9.57 2.38
C CYS A 24 -9.48 -9.09 1.56
N GLN A 25 -9.67 -8.75 0.29
CA GLN A 25 -8.59 -8.20 -0.55
C GLN A 25 -8.11 -6.84 -0.03
N ALA A 26 -6.81 -6.55 -0.16
CA ALA A 26 -6.30 -5.18 -0.10
C ALA A 26 -6.64 -4.45 -1.41
N ARG A 27 -6.95 -3.15 -1.40
CA ARG A 27 -6.94 -2.15 -0.32
C ARG A 27 -8.22 -2.28 0.51
N MET A 28 -8.11 -2.18 1.84
CA MET A 28 -9.13 -2.64 2.79
C MET A 28 -10.50 -2.03 2.53
N ALA A 29 -10.57 -0.71 2.38
CA ALA A 29 -11.83 0.01 2.24
C ALA A 29 -11.65 1.30 1.41
N ARG A 30 -12.71 2.10 1.27
CA ARG A 30 -12.64 3.38 0.53
C ARG A 30 -11.98 4.50 1.33
N ASN A 31 -12.13 4.49 2.64
CA ASN A 31 -11.60 5.49 3.56
C ASN A 31 -11.36 4.85 4.95
N VAL A 32 -10.80 5.62 5.86
CA VAL A 32 -10.49 5.15 7.22
C VAL A 32 -11.75 4.89 8.05
N GLU A 33 -12.84 5.62 7.82
CA GLU A 33 -14.09 5.42 8.55
C GLU A 33 -14.66 4.02 8.30
N GLU A 34 -14.78 3.61 7.04
CA GLU A 34 -15.21 2.26 6.68
C GLU A 34 -14.27 1.18 7.23
N ALA A 35 -12.96 1.42 7.19
CA ALA A 35 -11.97 0.50 7.75
C ALA A 35 -12.16 0.34 9.27
N ARG A 36 -12.41 1.44 10.00
CA ARG A 36 -12.68 1.42 11.44
C ARG A 36 -13.97 0.67 11.76
N GLU A 37 -15.01 0.81 10.95
CA GLU A 37 -16.26 0.05 11.11
C GLU A 37 -16.07 -1.46 10.88
N MET A 38 -15.30 -1.84 9.85
CA MET A 38 -14.93 -3.23 9.62
C MET A 38 -14.15 -3.81 10.80
N LEU A 39 -13.20 -3.06 11.36
CA LEU A 39 -12.45 -3.47 12.55
C LEU A 39 -13.35 -3.58 13.79
N ALA A 40 -14.29 -2.65 13.98
CA ALA A 40 -15.25 -2.69 15.09
C ALA A 40 -16.13 -3.95 15.01
N ALA A 41 -16.66 -4.26 13.82
CA ALA A 41 -17.44 -5.48 13.59
C ALA A 41 -16.61 -6.75 13.83
N GLN A 42 -15.33 -6.75 13.45
CA GLN A 42 -14.42 -7.86 13.73
C GLN A 42 -14.28 -8.08 15.24
N LYS A 43 -14.01 -7.02 16.00
CA LYS A 43 -13.89 -7.07 17.47
C LYS A 43 -15.17 -7.54 18.15
N GLU A 44 -16.32 -7.07 17.69
CA GLU A 44 -17.63 -7.46 18.23
C GLU A 44 -17.95 -8.94 17.95
N SER A 45 -17.64 -9.42 16.75
CA SER A 45 -17.89 -10.82 16.36
C SER A 45 -16.97 -11.84 17.04
N GLY A 46 -15.76 -11.40 17.47
CA GLY A 46 -14.69 -12.29 17.93
C GLY A 46 -14.12 -13.21 16.85
N GLN A 47 -14.53 -13.05 15.58
CA GLN A 47 -14.06 -13.87 14.46
C GLN A 47 -12.70 -13.40 13.94
N VAL A 48 -11.99 -14.31 13.30
CA VAL A 48 -10.75 -13.98 12.57
C VAL A 48 -11.08 -13.15 11.34
N ALA A 49 -10.43 -12.00 11.19
CA ALA A 49 -10.43 -11.23 9.95
C ALA A 49 -8.99 -10.96 9.48
N MET A 50 -8.74 -11.22 8.20
CA MET A 50 -7.44 -11.07 7.58
C MET A 50 -7.59 -10.34 6.25
N LEU A 51 -6.59 -9.53 5.93
CA LEU A 51 -6.42 -8.95 4.60
C LEU A 51 -5.53 -9.84 3.73
N CYS A 52 -5.82 -9.91 2.44
CA CYS A 52 -4.88 -10.44 1.48
C CYS A 52 -3.80 -9.38 1.25
N PRO A 53 -2.52 -9.66 1.57
CA PRO A 53 -1.45 -8.74 1.26
C PRO A 53 -1.35 -8.54 -0.26
N PRO A 54 -1.00 -7.33 -0.72
CA PRO A 54 -0.76 -7.07 -2.12
C PRO A 54 0.45 -7.88 -2.60
N PRO A 55 0.44 -8.36 -3.86
CA PRO A 55 1.55 -9.15 -4.40
C PRO A 55 2.85 -8.35 -4.54
N ILE A 56 2.74 -7.02 -4.68
CA ILE A 56 3.90 -6.13 -4.81
C ILE A 56 4.77 -6.23 -3.56
N GLY A 57 6.04 -6.53 -3.78
CA GLY A 57 7.04 -6.62 -2.73
C GLY A 57 7.05 -7.93 -1.93
N LEU A 58 6.17 -8.90 -2.23
CA LEU A 58 6.09 -10.14 -1.45
C LEU A 58 7.28 -11.09 -1.67
N LYS A 59 7.80 -11.17 -2.90
CA LYS A 59 8.89 -12.10 -3.26
C LYS A 59 10.10 -11.94 -2.34
N TRP A 60 10.42 -10.70 -1.96
CA TRP A 60 11.55 -10.38 -1.10
C TRP A 60 11.16 -9.91 0.30
N ASP A 61 9.89 -10.04 0.70
CA ASP A 61 9.38 -9.54 1.98
C ASP A 61 10.19 -10.06 3.17
N ARG A 62 10.39 -11.38 3.22
CA ARG A 62 11.14 -12.04 4.30
C ARG A 62 12.60 -11.63 4.32
N VAL A 63 13.21 -11.45 3.16
CA VAL A 63 14.61 -11.02 3.05
C VAL A 63 14.75 -9.58 3.54
N ILE A 64 13.85 -8.67 3.15
CA ILE A 64 13.86 -7.29 3.63
C ILE A 64 13.67 -7.24 5.14
N LYS A 65 12.65 -7.94 5.67
CA LYS A 65 12.43 -8.04 7.12
C LYS A 65 13.65 -8.58 7.86
N ARG A 66 14.32 -9.61 7.32
CA ARG A 66 15.56 -10.17 7.88
C ARG A 66 16.68 -9.13 7.90
N LEU A 67 16.96 -8.47 6.78
CA LEU A 67 18.03 -7.45 6.69
C LEU A 67 17.79 -6.26 7.63
N LEU A 68 16.54 -5.86 7.81
CA LEU A 68 16.17 -4.82 8.75
C LEU A 68 16.34 -5.29 10.20
N ALA A 69 15.93 -6.51 10.52
CA ALA A 69 16.10 -7.11 11.85
C ALA A 69 17.58 -7.31 12.22
N GLU A 70 18.40 -7.74 11.26
CA GLU A 70 19.86 -7.90 11.39
C GLU A 70 20.61 -6.55 11.42
N LYS A 71 19.91 -5.43 11.19
CA LYS A 71 20.49 -4.09 11.09
C LYS A 71 21.60 -4.00 10.03
N THR A 72 21.43 -4.71 8.91
CA THR A 72 22.42 -4.76 7.81
C THR A 72 22.77 -3.36 7.26
N ILE A 73 21.84 -2.41 7.34
CA ILE A 73 22.06 -1.00 6.95
C ILE A 73 22.05 -0.04 8.14
N GLY A 74 22.08 -0.57 9.38
CA GLY A 74 21.99 0.23 10.61
C GLY A 74 20.60 0.86 10.79
N LYS A 75 20.57 2.09 11.33
CA LYS A 75 19.32 2.86 11.48
C LYS A 75 18.86 3.35 10.09
N VAL A 76 17.60 3.08 9.73
CA VAL A 76 16.97 3.63 8.53
C VAL A 76 16.82 5.14 8.68
N LEU A 77 17.30 5.88 7.69
CA LEU A 77 17.30 7.35 7.66
C LEU A 77 16.29 7.89 6.65
N THR A 78 16.28 7.31 5.45
CA THR A 78 15.46 7.78 4.33
C THR A 78 14.89 6.59 3.57
N ILE A 79 13.62 6.69 3.19
CA ILE A 79 12.92 5.75 2.32
C ILE A 79 12.40 6.51 1.10
N ARG A 80 12.60 5.98 -0.10
CA ARG A 80 12.00 6.52 -1.32
C ARG A 80 11.21 5.44 -2.03
N VAL A 81 9.98 5.77 -2.41
CA VAL A 81 9.07 4.87 -3.11
C VAL A 81 8.71 5.51 -4.45
N SER A 82 8.93 4.77 -5.54
CA SER A 82 8.60 5.19 -6.90
C SER A 82 7.69 4.15 -7.54
N MET A 83 6.47 4.58 -7.89
CA MET A 83 5.48 3.77 -8.61
C MET A 83 4.94 4.61 -9.79
N MET A 84 5.68 4.54 -10.89
CA MET A 84 5.47 5.29 -12.11
C MET A 84 5.01 4.33 -13.22
N GLY A 85 3.97 4.72 -13.96
CA GLY A 85 3.44 3.97 -15.09
C GLY A 85 2.75 4.90 -16.08
N GLY A 86 2.40 4.39 -17.25
CA GLY A 86 1.74 5.15 -18.32
C GLY A 86 0.28 4.76 -18.55
N ASP A 87 -0.34 4.05 -17.60
CA ASP A 87 -1.66 3.42 -17.77
C ASP A 87 -2.79 4.41 -18.11
N TYR A 88 -2.60 5.70 -17.79
CA TYR A 88 -3.59 6.77 -17.99
C TYR A 88 -3.17 7.80 -19.05
N LEU A 89 -2.17 7.49 -19.89
CA LEU A 89 -1.73 8.39 -20.96
C LEU A 89 -2.60 8.37 -22.20
N ASP A 90 -3.21 7.24 -22.52
CA ASP A 90 -4.17 7.19 -23.62
C ASP A 90 -5.43 7.92 -23.17
N HIS A 91 -5.75 9.07 -23.76
CA HIS A 91 -6.94 9.86 -23.41
C HIS A 91 -8.23 9.22 -23.91
N ASP A 92 -8.15 8.39 -24.97
CA ASP A 92 -9.30 7.73 -25.58
C ASP A 92 -9.67 6.42 -24.86
N ALA A 93 -8.78 5.93 -23.98
CA ALA A 93 -9.05 4.75 -23.17
C ALA A 93 -10.26 4.98 -22.24
N PRO A 94 -11.12 3.96 -22.04
CA PRO A 94 -12.28 4.06 -21.17
C PRO A 94 -11.86 4.32 -19.72
N ILE A 95 -12.76 4.93 -18.95
CA ILE A 95 -12.52 5.18 -17.53
C ILE A 95 -12.30 3.87 -16.78
N HIS A 96 -11.25 3.82 -15.96
CA HIS A 96 -10.96 2.67 -15.12
C HIS A 96 -11.60 2.85 -13.74
N TRP A 97 -12.07 1.79 -13.08
CA TRP A 97 -12.72 1.88 -11.76
C TRP A 97 -11.85 2.57 -10.68
N ARG A 98 -10.51 2.48 -10.80
CA ARG A 98 -9.54 3.18 -9.93
C ARG A 98 -9.52 4.70 -10.09
N GLN A 99 -10.11 5.23 -11.16
CA GLN A 99 -10.29 6.65 -11.43
C GLN A 99 -11.63 7.17 -10.89
N ILE A 100 -12.51 6.27 -10.44
CA ILE A 100 -13.84 6.57 -9.91
C ILE A 100 -13.82 6.46 -8.39
N ARG A 101 -14.08 7.58 -7.70
CA ARG A 101 -13.97 7.63 -6.23
C ARG A 101 -15.03 6.80 -5.52
N GLU A 102 -16.21 6.67 -6.12
CA GLU A 102 -17.27 5.79 -5.64
C GLU A 102 -16.79 4.36 -5.41
N TYR A 103 -15.98 3.82 -6.33
CA TYR A 103 -15.48 2.45 -6.30
C TYR A 103 -14.15 2.29 -5.55
N SER A 104 -13.22 3.22 -5.77
CA SER A 104 -11.83 3.12 -5.31
C SER A 104 -11.56 3.83 -3.98
N GLY A 105 -12.40 4.80 -3.63
CA GLY A 105 -12.22 5.65 -2.45
C GLY A 105 -11.03 6.60 -2.57
N ASN A 106 -10.33 6.81 -1.45
CA ASN A 106 -9.18 7.71 -1.34
C ASN A 106 -7.87 7.09 -1.86
N ASN A 107 -7.94 5.87 -2.40
CA ASN A 107 -6.76 5.17 -2.86
C ASN A 107 -6.36 5.59 -4.29
N VAL A 108 -5.47 6.58 -4.38
CA VAL A 108 -4.83 7.03 -5.62
C VAL A 108 -3.89 5.93 -6.15
N LEU A 109 -4.05 5.50 -7.41
CA LEU A 109 -3.16 4.52 -8.06
C LEU A 109 -2.86 3.28 -7.17
N THR A 110 -1.61 3.05 -6.79
CA THR A 110 -1.16 1.99 -5.88
C THR A 110 -0.81 2.50 -4.48
N LEU A 111 -1.26 3.70 -4.10
CA LEU A 111 -0.94 4.35 -2.81
C LEU A 111 -1.23 3.44 -1.61
N GLY A 112 -2.47 2.93 -1.49
CA GLY A 112 -2.84 2.05 -0.38
C GLY A 112 -2.10 0.71 -0.38
N ILE A 113 -1.70 0.21 -1.56
CA ILE A 113 -0.86 -1.00 -1.68
C ILE A 113 0.53 -0.72 -1.08
N MET A 114 1.16 0.37 -1.50
CA MET A 114 2.49 0.72 -0.99
C MET A 114 2.47 1.18 0.47
N ALA A 115 1.37 1.76 0.94
CA ALA A 115 1.19 2.09 2.35
C ALA A 115 1.31 0.82 3.21
N GLU A 116 0.57 -0.24 2.84
CA GLU A 116 0.63 -1.54 3.51
C GLU A 116 2.04 -2.14 3.44
N VAL A 117 2.67 -2.17 2.26
CA VAL A 117 4.03 -2.72 2.09
C VAL A 117 5.05 -2.00 2.99
N ILE A 118 5.00 -0.67 3.04
CA ILE A 118 5.90 0.13 3.87
C ILE A 118 5.62 -0.06 5.35
N HIS A 119 4.35 -0.14 5.77
CA HIS A 119 4.00 -0.44 7.16
C HIS A 119 4.55 -1.80 7.59
N ARG A 120 4.47 -2.79 6.70
CA ARG A 120 4.98 -4.15 6.94
C ARG A 120 6.49 -4.22 7.18
N TRP A 121 7.25 -3.29 6.60
CA TRP A 121 8.72 -3.26 6.71
C TRP A 121 9.22 -2.28 7.78
N PHE A 122 8.56 -1.15 7.96
CA PHE A 122 9.11 -0.01 8.69
C PHE A 122 8.23 0.51 9.83
N GLY A 123 7.00 -0.01 9.96
CA GLY A 123 6.01 0.50 10.90
C GLY A 123 5.24 1.70 10.36
N LYS A 124 4.54 2.42 11.24
CA LYS A 124 3.54 3.41 10.83
C LYS A 124 4.17 4.71 10.37
N HIS A 125 3.39 5.43 9.56
CA HIS A 125 3.65 6.81 9.24
C HIS A 125 3.24 7.72 10.41
N LYS A 126 3.97 8.81 10.59
CA LYS A 126 3.69 9.87 11.56
C LYS A 126 3.07 11.11 10.91
N SER A 127 3.35 11.38 9.63
CA SER A 127 2.76 12.52 8.91
C SER A 127 2.84 12.38 7.39
N ALA A 128 2.06 13.21 6.68
CA ALA A 128 2.07 13.35 5.23
C ALA A 128 1.92 14.83 4.81
N MET A 129 2.68 15.24 3.81
CA MET A 129 2.51 16.47 3.02
C MET A 129 2.45 16.06 1.55
N ALA A 130 1.34 16.33 0.88
CA ALA A 130 1.09 15.81 -0.46
C ALA A 130 0.69 16.88 -1.47
N TYR A 131 1.06 16.63 -2.72
CA TYR A 131 0.57 17.33 -3.91
C TYR A 131 0.01 16.30 -4.87
N ALA A 132 -1.18 16.54 -5.40
CA ALA A 132 -1.82 15.63 -6.34
C ALA A 132 -2.46 16.42 -7.47
N GLN A 133 -2.50 15.82 -8.66
CA GLN A 133 -3.06 16.43 -9.85
C GLN A 133 -3.90 15.40 -10.61
N THR A 134 -4.99 15.88 -11.20
CA THR A 134 -5.72 15.18 -12.25
C THR A 134 -5.46 15.94 -13.54
N HIS A 135 -4.73 15.34 -14.47
CA HIS A 135 -4.48 15.89 -15.80
C HIS A 135 -5.53 15.42 -16.82
N VAL A 136 -5.98 14.18 -16.71
CA VAL A 136 -7.09 13.64 -17.51
C VAL A 136 -8.37 13.70 -16.69
N THR A 137 -9.20 14.72 -16.94
CA THR A 137 -10.34 15.06 -16.07
C THR A 137 -11.64 14.35 -16.41
N ALA A 138 -11.77 13.80 -17.62
CA ALA A 138 -12.94 13.05 -18.05
C ALA A 138 -12.53 11.96 -19.04
N ARG A 139 -13.28 10.86 -19.05
CA ARG A 139 -13.08 9.69 -19.93
C ARG A 139 -14.43 9.06 -20.28
N MET A 140 -14.52 8.38 -21.41
CA MET A 140 -15.70 7.61 -21.78
C MET A 140 -15.96 6.49 -20.75
N ASP A 141 -17.18 6.42 -20.20
CA ASP A 141 -17.64 5.32 -19.36
C ASP A 141 -18.51 4.36 -20.19
N PRO A 142 -18.00 3.17 -20.55
CA PRO A 142 -18.74 2.23 -21.37
C PRO A 142 -19.99 1.66 -20.68
N ALA A 143 -20.11 1.76 -19.36
CA ALA A 143 -21.28 1.27 -18.63
C ALA A 143 -22.52 2.17 -18.82
N ILE A 144 -22.31 3.46 -19.04
CA ILE A 144 -23.39 4.45 -19.26
C ILE A 144 -23.40 5.01 -20.69
N GLY A 145 -22.34 4.79 -21.47
CA GLY A 145 -22.22 5.28 -22.85
C GLY A 145 -21.97 6.78 -22.98
N GLU A 146 -21.51 7.41 -21.90
CA GLU A 146 -21.26 8.85 -21.80
C GLU A 146 -19.90 9.12 -21.13
N GLU A 147 -19.39 10.34 -21.23
CA GLU A 147 -18.21 10.74 -20.47
C GLU A 147 -18.50 10.82 -18.97
N ARG A 148 -17.54 10.35 -18.17
CA ARG A 148 -17.55 10.44 -16.72
C ARG A 148 -16.32 11.20 -16.24
N GLU A 149 -16.50 12.00 -15.20
CA GLU A 149 -15.42 12.72 -14.52
C GLU A 149 -14.44 11.75 -13.84
N VAL A 150 -13.16 12.08 -13.87
CA VAL A 150 -12.09 11.38 -13.16
C VAL A 150 -11.90 12.03 -11.77
N ASP A 151 -12.43 11.37 -10.74
CA ASP A 151 -12.50 11.89 -9.36
C ASP A 151 -11.20 11.69 -8.55
N ILE A 152 -10.27 10.92 -9.08
CA ILE A 152 -9.04 10.49 -8.40
C ILE A 152 -7.84 11.01 -9.18
N PRO A 153 -6.88 11.70 -8.52
CA PRO A 153 -5.65 12.15 -9.15
C PRO A 153 -4.94 11.05 -9.96
N ASP A 154 -4.42 11.41 -11.13
CA ASP A 154 -3.58 10.54 -11.94
C ASP A 154 -2.09 10.66 -11.59
N ALA A 155 -1.73 11.61 -10.72
CA ALA A 155 -0.42 11.69 -10.09
C ALA A 155 -0.48 12.25 -8.66
N VAL A 156 0.39 11.75 -7.78
CA VAL A 156 0.55 12.23 -6.39
C VAL A 156 2.00 12.07 -5.91
N TRP A 157 2.52 13.13 -5.28
CA TRP A 157 3.78 13.14 -4.55
C TRP A 157 3.51 13.36 -3.08
N VAL A 158 4.20 12.60 -2.23
CA VAL A 158 4.04 12.68 -0.78
C VAL A 158 5.41 12.74 -0.12
N ASN A 159 5.59 13.66 0.82
CA ASN A 159 6.72 13.67 1.75
C ASN A 159 6.18 13.44 3.17
N GLY A 160 6.89 12.69 4.00
CA GLY A 160 6.42 12.34 5.34
C GLY A 160 7.53 11.95 6.30
N GLU A 161 7.11 11.67 7.53
CA GLU A 161 7.92 11.10 8.60
C GLU A 161 7.32 9.75 8.98
N MET A 162 8.16 8.77 9.27
CA MET A 162 7.80 7.50 9.90
C MET A 162 7.89 7.60 11.43
N GLU A 163 7.16 6.77 12.18
CA GLU A 163 7.26 6.73 13.65
C GLU A 163 8.66 6.33 14.14
N ASN A 164 9.39 5.53 13.35
CA ASN A 164 10.76 5.13 13.65
C ASN A 164 11.80 6.26 13.40
N GLY A 165 11.35 7.43 12.94
CA GLY A 165 12.17 8.62 12.69
C GLY A 165 12.80 8.71 11.29
N ALA A 166 12.54 7.75 10.39
CA ALA A 166 12.95 7.86 8.99
C ALA A 166 12.11 8.92 8.25
N LEU A 167 12.73 9.63 7.31
CA LEU A 167 12.01 10.43 6.32
C LEU A 167 11.56 9.54 5.17
N ILE A 168 10.39 9.82 4.60
CA ILE A 168 9.87 9.06 3.48
C ILE A 168 9.35 9.95 2.37
N GLN A 169 9.63 9.58 1.12
CA GLN A 169 9.10 10.19 -0.08
C GLN A 169 8.38 9.14 -0.93
N TYR A 170 7.23 9.51 -1.47
CA TYR A 170 6.52 8.76 -2.47
C TYR A 170 6.35 9.56 -3.76
N SER A 171 6.47 8.89 -4.89
CA SER A 171 6.08 9.39 -6.21
C SER A 171 5.16 8.36 -6.86
N PHE A 172 3.94 8.77 -7.22
CA PHE A 172 2.97 7.98 -7.98
C PHE A 172 2.47 8.76 -9.20
N SER A 173 2.40 8.11 -10.36
CA SER A 173 1.96 8.73 -11.61
C SER A 173 1.51 7.64 -12.58
N GLY A 174 0.31 7.77 -13.11
CA GLY A 174 -0.21 7.00 -14.24
C GLY A 174 0.13 7.63 -15.60
N LEU A 175 0.95 8.69 -15.62
CA LEU A 175 1.29 9.48 -16.81
C LEU A 175 2.76 9.39 -17.22
N ALA A 176 3.53 8.52 -16.58
CA ALA A 176 4.97 8.38 -16.78
C ALA A 176 5.30 7.17 -17.68
N HIS A 177 5.08 7.31 -19.00
CA HIS A 177 5.44 6.28 -19.98
C HIS A 177 6.93 5.94 -19.90
N LEU A 178 7.26 4.65 -19.95
CA LEU A 178 8.65 4.15 -19.90
C LEU A 178 9.44 4.68 -18.71
N ALA A 179 8.76 4.95 -17.58
CA ALA A 179 9.46 5.26 -16.35
C ALA A 179 10.47 4.14 -16.06
N PRO A 180 11.75 4.49 -15.79
CA PRO A 180 12.84 3.53 -15.85
C PRO A 180 12.77 2.48 -14.74
N LYS A 181 12.05 2.76 -13.65
CA LYS A 181 12.06 1.92 -12.46
C LYS A 181 10.85 2.14 -11.56
N ASN A 182 10.27 1.03 -11.10
CA ASN A 182 9.41 0.99 -9.92
C ASN A 182 10.17 0.30 -8.79
N CYS A 183 10.33 0.99 -7.66
CA CYS A 183 11.19 0.51 -6.60
C CYS A 183 10.93 1.14 -5.24
N VAL A 184 11.55 0.52 -4.23
CA VAL A 184 11.79 1.12 -2.92
C VAL A 184 13.29 1.20 -2.69
N GLU A 185 13.76 2.40 -2.38
CA GLU A 185 15.14 2.68 -1.96
C GLU A 185 15.16 2.96 -0.47
N ILE A 186 16.07 2.31 0.25
CA ILE A 186 16.16 2.31 1.71
C ILE A 186 17.59 2.68 2.06
N TYR A 187 17.77 3.86 2.65
CA TYR A 187 19.08 4.37 3.04
C TYR A 187 19.20 4.35 4.55
N GLY A 188 20.16 3.60 5.05
CA GLY A 188 20.51 3.54 6.46
C GLY A 188 21.91 4.10 6.72
N CYS A 189 22.27 4.23 8.00
CA CYS A 189 23.57 4.80 8.39
C CYS A 189 24.77 3.90 8.06
N HIS A 190 24.57 2.62 7.74
CA HIS A 190 25.65 1.68 7.37
C HIS A 190 25.53 1.14 5.94
N GLY A 191 24.50 1.52 5.17
CA GLY A 191 24.35 1.01 3.82
C GLY A 191 23.01 1.34 3.18
N THR A 192 22.79 0.76 2.01
CA THR A 192 21.65 0.98 1.14
C THR A 192 21.06 -0.36 0.70
N ILE A 193 19.73 -0.43 0.64
CA ILE A 193 18.98 -1.51 -0.01
C ILE A 193 18.08 -0.87 -1.08
N VAL A 194 18.07 -1.43 -2.28
CA VAL A 194 17.13 -1.04 -3.34
C VAL A 194 16.40 -2.28 -3.81
N TYR A 195 15.08 -2.31 -3.66
CA TYR A 195 14.24 -3.35 -4.23
C TYR A 195 13.59 -2.84 -5.51
N ASP A 196 13.99 -3.43 -6.64
CA ASP A 196 13.40 -3.21 -7.95
C ASP A 196 12.19 -4.15 -8.15
N PHE A 197 11.00 -3.58 -8.32
CA PHE A 197 9.76 -4.34 -8.53
C PHE A 197 9.55 -4.79 -9.97
N VAL A 198 10.30 -4.23 -10.93
CA VAL A 198 10.17 -4.63 -12.34
C VAL A 198 11.04 -5.84 -12.61
N GLU A 199 12.31 -5.77 -12.19
CA GLU A 199 13.25 -6.88 -12.33
C GLU A 199 13.15 -7.89 -11.17
N GLU A 200 12.37 -7.57 -10.13
CA GLU A 200 12.13 -8.42 -8.97
C GLU A 200 13.43 -8.87 -8.29
N LYS A 201 14.34 -7.89 -8.06
CA LYS A 201 15.67 -8.08 -7.49
C LYS A 201 16.00 -7.06 -6.40
N ILE A 202 16.87 -7.46 -5.47
CA ILE A 202 17.45 -6.54 -4.49
C ILE A 202 18.89 -6.22 -4.82
N LEU A 203 19.21 -4.92 -4.79
CA LEU A 203 20.56 -4.39 -4.80
C LEU A 203 20.92 -3.90 -3.40
N THR A 204 22.18 -4.09 -2.99
CA THR A 204 22.68 -3.61 -1.70
C THR A 204 24.05 -2.97 -1.84
N ALA A 205 24.38 -2.07 -0.92
CA ALA A 205 25.75 -1.58 -0.72
C ALA A 205 25.98 -1.26 0.75
N GLN A 206 27.15 -1.59 1.27
CA GLN A 206 27.62 -1.18 2.59
C GLN A 206 28.35 0.17 2.51
N LEU A 207 28.45 0.86 3.64
CA LEU A 207 29.20 2.11 3.75
C LEU A 207 30.66 1.90 3.29
N GLY A 208 31.12 2.71 2.34
CA GLY A 208 32.45 2.62 1.75
C GLY A 208 32.52 1.83 0.43
N GLU A 209 31.46 1.14 0.04
CA GLU A 209 31.38 0.52 -1.29
C GLU A 209 31.06 1.57 -2.38
N SER A 210 31.60 1.39 -3.58
CA SER A 210 31.46 2.33 -4.69
C SER A 210 30.27 2.06 -5.62
N SER A 211 29.60 0.92 -5.46
CA SER A 211 28.46 0.53 -6.29
C SER A 211 27.49 -0.39 -5.58
N LEU A 212 26.23 -0.33 -6.00
CA LEU A 212 25.19 -1.28 -5.62
C LEU A 212 25.46 -2.64 -6.28
N LYS A 213 25.35 -3.72 -5.51
CA LYS A 213 25.53 -5.10 -5.95
C LYS A 213 24.24 -5.86 -5.81
N GLU A 214 23.90 -6.65 -6.83
CA GLU A 214 22.76 -7.54 -6.79
C GLU A 214 22.97 -8.63 -5.74
N MET A 215 21.97 -8.83 -4.89
CA MET A 215 21.99 -9.89 -3.90
C MET A 215 21.64 -11.20 -4.56
N ALA A 216 22.44 -12.23 -4.29
CA ALA A 216 22.13 -13.57 -4.76
C ALA A 216 20.76 -14.04 -4.24
N PRO A 217 20.00 -14.79 -5.04
CA PRO A 217 18.81 -15.47 -4.57
C PRO A 217 19.11 -16.32 -3.32
N SER A 218 18.19 -16.33 -2.36
CA SER A 218 18.26 -17.15 -1.14
C SER A 218 16.99 -17.96 -0.98
N ASP A 219 17.06 -19.06 -0.22
CA ASP A 219 15.91 -19.94 0.05
C ASP A 219 14.70 -19.20 0.65
N ASP A 220 14.91 -18.05 1.30
CA ASP A 220 13.80 -17.24 1.83
C ASP A 220 12.91 -16.63 0.73
N GLN A 221 13.40 -16.51 -0.52
CA GLN A 221 12.61 -16.06 -1.68
C GLN A 221 11.79 -17.17 -2.32
N SER A 222 12.16 -18.44 -2.10
CA SER A 222 11.51 -19.59 -2.74
C SER A 222 10.26 -20.07 -2.00
N LYS A 223 9.97 -19.49 -0.83
CA LYS A 223 8.78 -19.83 -0.05
C LYS A 223 7.55 -19.33 -0.82
N VAL A 224 6.71 -20.28 -1.21
CA VAL A 224 5.48 -20.04 -1.98
C VAL A 224 4.56 -19.09 -1.22
N TRP A 225 3.85 -18.25 -1.98
CA TRP A 225 2.80 -17.38 -1.46
C TRP A 225 1.65 -18.25 -0.91
N GLU A 226 1.53 -18.33 0.41
CA GLU A 226 0.62 -19.23 1.13
C GLU A 226 -0.54 -18.48 1.82
N VAL A 227 -1.02 -17.36 1.26
CA VAL A 227 -1.98 -16.49 1.98
C VAL A 227 -3.29 -17.15 2.36
N GLU A 228 -3.84 -18.02 1.51
CA GLU A 228 -5.03 -18.80 1.88
C GLU A 228 -4.74 -19.77 3.02
N LEU A 229 -3.54 -20.37 3.03
CA LEU A 229 -3.12 -21.27 4.11
C LEU A 229 -2.84 -20.49 5.40
N ASP A 230 -2.26 -19.30 5.33
CA ASP A 230 -2.05 -18.42 6.47
C ASP A 230 -3.39 -17.97 7.08
N PHE A 231 -4.39 -17.68 6.24
CA PHE A 231 -5.76 -17.44 6.70
C PHE A 231 -6.36 -18.67 7.39
N ILE A 232 -6.20 -19.86 6.81
CA ILE A 232 -6.68 -21.12 7.42
C ILE A 232 -6.00 -21.38 8.76
N ARG A 233 -4.68 -21.18 8.86
CA ARG A 233 -3.91 -21.29 10.10
C ARG A 233 -4.44 -20.30 11.14
N ALA A 234 -4.73 -19.06 10.75
CA ALA A 234 -5.32 -18.07 11.64
C ALA A 234 -6.70 -18.48 12.14
N VAL A 235 -7.58 -18.99 11.27
CA VAL A 235 -8.91 -19.51 11.64
C VAL A 235 -8.81 -20.70 12.61
N ARG A 236 -7.78 -21.53 12.48
CA ARG A 236 -7.51 -22.65 13.40
C ARG A 236 -6.85 -22.24 14.72
N GLY A 237 -6.48 -20.97 14.89
CA GLY A 237 -5.74 -20.49 16.05
C GLY A 237 -4.26 -20.90 16.07
N GLU A 238 -3.72 -21.35 14.94
CA GLU A 238 -2.32 -21.77 14.79
C GLU A 238 -1.39 -20.57 14.52
N ALA A 239 -1.95 -19.45 14.05
CA ALA A 239 -1.23 -18.23 13.73
C ALA A 239 -2.11 -16.99 13.99
N ARG A 240 -1.50 -15.81 13.99
CA ARG A 240 -2.26 -14.55 13.92
C ARG A 240 -2.62 -14.24 12.45
N PRO A 241 -3.75 -13.55 12.17
CA PRO A 241 -3.99 -13.00 10.85
C PRO A 241 -2.94 -11.94 10.53
N GLU A 242 -2.33 -12.01 9.34
CA GLU A 242 -1.33 -11.04 8.89
C GLU A 242 -1.39 -10.87 7.36
N PRO A 243 -1.73 -9.68 6.83
CA PRO A 243 -2.12 -8.47 7.57
C PRO A 243 -3.49 -8.61 8.26
N SER A 244 -3.61 -8.02 9.44
CA SER A 244 -4.85 -7.94 10.22
C SER A 244 -5.74 -6.77 9.76
N PHE A 245 -6.97 -6.69 10.29
CA PHE A 245 -7.82 -5.51 10.08
C PHE A 245 -7.27 -4.27 10.80
N GLU A 246 -6.54 -4.43 11.90
CA GLU A 246 -5.80 -3.34 12.55
C GLU A 246 -4.74 -2.76 11.62
N ASP A 247 -3.91 -3.60 11.01
CA ASP A 247 -2.92 -3.15 10.00
C ASP A 247 -3.62 -2.43 8.84
N GLY A 248 -4.80 -2.95 8.47
CA GLY A 248 -5.73 -2.36 7.53
C GLY A 248 -6.14 -0.92 7.84
N VAL A 249 -6.63 -0.69 9.06
CA VAL A 249 -7.01 0.64 9.54
C VAL A 249 -5.81 1.58 9.56
N ASP A 250 -4.65 1.09 10.02
CA ASP A 250 -3.43 1.90 10.12
C ASP A 250 -2.98 2.45 8.76
N TYR A 251 -2.95 1.63 7.71
CA TYR A 251 -2.56 2.14 6.40
C TYR A 251 -3.67 2.99 5.75
N MET A 252 -4.95 2.69 5.98
CA MET A 252 -6.05 3.51 5.48
C MET A 252 -6.07 4.90 6.12
N GLU A 253 -5.68 5.00 7.39
CA GLU A 253 -5.54 6.29 8.07
C GLU A 253 -4.47 7.17 7.40
N TRP A 254 -3.35 6.58 6.98
CA TRP A 254 -2.34 7.32 6.21
C TRP A 254 -2.82 7.68 4.80
N VAL A 255 -3.53 6.80 4.10
CA VAL A 255 -4.14 7.10 2.78
C VAL A 255 -5.07 8.31 2.86
N ASP A 256 -5.86 8.40 3.93
CA ASP A 256 -6.74 9.54 4.16
C ASP A 256 -5.99 10.79 4.59
N ALA A 257 -4.89 10.66 5.34
CA ALA A 257 -4.01 11.79 5.65
C ALA A 257 -3.38 12.39 4.38
N VAL A 258 -2.95 11.55 3.43
CA VAL A 258 -2.49 12.01 2.10
C VAL A 258 -3.59 12.77 1.38
N THR A 259 -4.81 12.21 1.36
CA THR A 259 -5.97 12.84 0.72
C THR A 259 -6.32 14.19 1.33
N LYS A 260 -6.34 14.27 2.66
CA LYS A 260 -6.56 15.51 3.40
C LYS A 260 -5.45 16.52 3.13
N SER A 261 -4.20 16.07 3.07
CA SER A 261 -3.05 16.94 2.85
C SER A 261 -3.08 17.63 1.49
N TYR A 262 -3.27 16.91 0.39
CA TYR A 262 -3.27 17.54 -0.93
C TYR A 262 -4.51 18.41 -1.17
N ARG A 263 -5.63 18.13 -0.49
CA ARG A 263 -6.84 18.98 -0.54
C ARG A 263 -6.66 20.29 0.22
N MET A 264 -5.98 20.25 1.36
CA MET A 264 -5.75 21.42 2.22
C MET A 264 -4.49 22.20 1.85
N GLY A 265 -3.57 21.60 1.09
CA GLY A 265 -2.25 22.17 0.81
C GLY A 265 -1.36 22.27 2.06
N ALA A 266 -1.52 21.36 3.03
CA ALA A 266 -0.86 21.43 4.33
C ALA A 266 -0.45 20.05 4.88
N LYS A 267 0.55 20.04 5.77
CA LYS A 267 1.01 18.82 6.45
C LYS A 267 -0.09 18.29 7.37
N VAL A 268 -0.36 16.99 7.29
CA VAL A 268 -1.28 16.27 8.18
C VAL A 268 -0.46 15.33 9.07
N THR A 269 -0.66 15.42 10.38
CA THR A 269 -0.04 14.54 11.36
C THR A 269 -1.01 13.42 11.73
N LEU A 270 -0.47 12.22 11.98
CA LEU A 270 -1.19 11.03 12.40
C LEU A 270 -1.08 10.80 13.92
N PRO A 271 -2.05 10.12 14.56
CA PRO A 271 -3.27 9.55 13.96
C PRO A 271 -4.28 10.64 13.54
N LEU A 272 -5.22 10.29 12.65
CA LEU A 272 -6.30 11.20 12.30
C LEU A 272 -7.30 11.24 13.46
N GLY A 273 -7.61 12.46 13.94
CA GLY A 273 -8.66 12.66 14.94
C GLY A 273 -9.95 11.93 14.53
N GLY A 274 -10.53 11.19 15.48
CA GLY A 274 -11.81 10.49 15.31
C GLY A 274 -13.00 11.44 15.28
#